data_AF-A0A2H0LUE8-F1
#
_entry.id   AF-A0A2H0LUE8-F1
#
_cell.length_a   1.000
_cell.length_b   1.000
_cell.length_c   1.000
_cell.angle_alpha   90.00
_cell.angle_beta   90.00
_cell.angle_gamma   90.00
#
_symmetry.space_group_name_H-M   'P 1'
#
loop_
_entity.id
_entity.type
_entity.pdbx_description
1 polymer ?
#
loop_
_entity_poly.entity_id
_entity_poly.type
_entity_poly.pdbx_seq_one_letter_code
_entity_poly.pdbx_strand_id
1 'polypeptide(L)'
;MRLSSSDLKNILVNTAGYRRFLLVACSFLFIFFVSAAQAAKPAVYIQKLKNQHYRLMVGGRPYIVKGVCYNPIPIGMDYDYDWWSDPNKPWITDGKLLKQMGINTIRLYQTHENSEAVKQVIRDLYKLYGIRTLLGDWLGFWEYPCPFYGDRKFQDKVKQKVVEMVDLYKDEPGLLGWILGNENNYSCLGHVNPWSSPEVDSEPDPQKQKLMRAKIYYSFVNEISQQVHKLDPNHPVGLGNGELVGLDSAAKYCQDVDFV
;
A
#
# COMPACT_ATOMS: atom_id res chain seq x y z
N MET A 1 57.80 12.35 -53.65
CA MET A 1 58.07 12.86 -52.28
C MET A 1 57.93 11.69 -51.30
N ARG A 2 59.04 11.12 -50.81
CA ARG A 2 59.00 10.01 -49.83
C ARG A 2 58.98 10.64 -48.44
N LEU A 3 57.92 10.42 -47.68
CA LEU A 3 57.81 10.82 -46.28
C LEU A 3 58.94 10.14 -45.48
N SER A 4 59.60 10.90 -44.60
CA SER A 4 60.70 10.37 -43.79
C SER A 4 60.17 9.47 -42.67
N SER A 5 61.02 8.59 -42.12
CA SER A 5 60.61 7.67 -41.04
C SER A 5 60.16 8.41 -39.76
N SER A 6 60.59 9.66 -39.57
CA SER A 6 60.10 10.53 -38.49
C SER A 6 58.67 11.02 -38.73
N ASP A 7 58.30 11.29 -39.99
CA ASP A 7 56.95 11.73 -40.35
C ASP A 7 55.92 10.61 -40.14
N LEU A 8 56.29 9.37 -40.49
CA LEU A 8 55.47 8.18 -40.25
C LEU A 8 55.27 7.87 -38.75
N LYS A 9 56.30 8.07 -37.92
CA LYS A 9 56.18 7.93 -36.45
C LYS A 9 55.25 8.98 -35.84
N ASN A 10 55.33 10.24 -36.28
CA ASN A 10 54.46 11.31 -35.80
C ASN A 10 52.98 11.09 -36.18
N ILE A 11 52.71 10.56 -37.37
CA ILE A 11 51.34 10.22 -37.82
C ILE A 11 50.76 9.06 -37.00
N LEU A 12 51.56 8.03 -36.71
CA LEU A 12 51.14 6.88 -35.90
C LEU A 12 50.88 7.25 -34.43
N VAL A 13 51.69 8.13 -33.85
CA VAL A 13 51.49 8.63 -32.47
C VAL A 13 50.24 9.50 -32.36
N ASN A 14 49.99 10.38 -33.34
CA ASN A 14 48.77 11.20 -33.37
C ASN A 14 47.51 10.35 -33.52
N THR A 15 47.48 9.39 -34.44
CA THR A 15 46.30 8.53 -34.66
C THR A 15 45.98 7.61 -33.48
N ALA A 16 46.99 7.15 -32.73
CA ALA A 16 46.80 6.41 -31.48
C ALA A 16 46.22 7.28 -30.35
N GLY A 17 46.63 8.55 -30.27
CA GLY A 17 46.08 9.54 -29.33
C GLY A 17 44.60 9.83 -29.59
N TYR A 18 44.22 10.06 -30.86
CA TYR A 18 42.82 10.28 -31.25
C TYR A 18 41.92 9.06 -31.02
N ARG A 19 42.41 7.83 -31.27
CA ARG A 19 41.65 6.60 -30.94
C ARG A 19 41.43 6.41 -29.45
N ARG A 20 42.43 6.73 -28.62
CA ARG A 20 42.29 6.71 -27.15
C ARG A 20 41.34 7.79 -26.65
N PHE A 21 41.39 9.00 -27.23
CA PHE A 21 40.45 10.07 -26.92
C PHE A 21 39.00 9.76 -27.33
N LEU A 22 38.78 9.16 -28.51
CA LEU A 22 37.46 8.72 -28.98
C LEU A 22 36.90 7.56 -28.13
N LEU A 23 37.73 6.59 -27.75
CA LEU A 23 37.30 5.50 -26.86
C LEU A 23 36.98 6.01 -25.45
N VAL A 24 37.76 6.94 -24.91
CA VAL A 24 37.49 7.57 -23.61
C VAL A 24 36.25 8.47 -23.68
N ALA A 25 36.06 9.24 -24.74
CA ALA A 25 34.87 10.06 -24.95
C ALA A 25 33.59 9.22 -25.14
N CYS A 26 33.66 8.10 -25.85
CA CYS A 26 32.54 7.14 -25.96
C CYS A 26 32.25 6.45 -24.62
N SER A 27 33.26 6.12 -23.83
CA SER A 27 33.09 5.58 -22.47
C SER A 27 32.46 6.62 -21.52
N PHE A 28 32.85 7.90 -21.62
CA PHE A 28 32.21 8.97 -20.85
C PHE A 28 30.77 9.25 -21.32
N LEU A 29 30.46 9.15 -22.61
CA LEU A 29 29.09 9.22 -23.11
C LEU A 29 28.24 8.03 -22.63
N PHE A 30 28.81 6.83 -22.55
CA PHE A 30 28.11 5.64 -22.05
C PHE A 30 27.85 5.74 -20.54
N ILE A 31 28.79 6.30 -19.76
CA ILE A 31 28.63 6.52 -18.32
C ILE A 31 27.61 7.64 -18.03
N PHE A 32 27.51 8.67 -18.88
CA PHE A 32 26.50 9.73 -18.73
C PHE A 32 25.07 9.29 -19.07
N PHE A 33 24.88 8.24 -19.88
CA PHE A 33 23.54 7.69 -20.14
C PHE A 33 23.07 6.68 -19.08
N VAL A 34 23.98 6.14 -18.26
CA VAL A 34 23.64 5.18 -17.19
C VAL A 34 23.28 5.89 -15.87
N SER A 35 23.60 7.17 -15.70
CA SER A 35 23.42 7.89 -14.43
C SER A 35 22.04 8.53 -14.20
N ALA A 36 21.11 8.43 -15.16
CA ALA A 36 19.70 8.71 -14.91
C ALA A 36 18.96 7.40 -14.63
N ALA A 37 19.31 6.73 -13.54
CA ALA A 37 18.44 5.72 -12.96
C ALA A 37 17.17 6.44 -12.47
N GLN A 38 16.20 6.63 -13.37
CA GLN A 38 14.85 7.00 -13.00
C GLN A 38 14.42 5.99 -11.95
N ALA A 39 14.16 6.44 -10.72
CA ALA A 39 13.70 5.57 -9.65
C ALA A 39 12.60 4.66 -10.21
N ALA A 40 12.79 3.34 -10.10
CA ALA A 40 11.84 2.38 -10.62
C ALA A 40 10.48 2.71 -10.00
N LYS A 41 9.45 2.85 -10.85
CA LYS A 41 8.11 3.15 -10.34
C LYS A 41 7.66 1.99 -9.44
N PRO A 42 6.87 2.28 -8.39
CA PRO A 42 6.25 1.25 -7.56
C PRO A 42 5.53 0.20 -8.40
N ALA A 43 5.44 -1.03 -7.89
CA ALA A 43 4.70 -2.11 -8.55
C ALA A 43 3.22 -1.76 -8.75
N VAL A 44 2.62 -1.13 -7.74
CA VAL A 44 1.27 -0.58 -7.75
C VAL A 44 1.30 0.87 -7.26
N TYR A 45 0.64 1.79 -7.95
CA TYR A 45 0.58 3.19 -7.54
C TYR A 45 -0.63 3.93 -8.11
N ILE A 46 -1.02 5.02 -7.44
CA ILE A 46 -2.02 5.96 -7.94
C ILE A 46 -1.33 7.03 -8.81
N GLN A 47 -1.70 7.09 -10.08
CA GLN A 47 -1.27 8.14 -11.00
C GLN A 47 -2.28 9.29 -11.00
N LYS A 48 -1.83 10.49 -10.63
CA LYS A 48 -2.57 11.72 -10.87
C LYS A 48 -2.39 12.17 -12.33
N LEU A 49 -3.51 12.38 -13.02
CA LEU A 49 -3.56 12.79 -14.43
C LEU A 49 -3.56 14.33 -14.54
N LYS A 50 -3.28 14.84 -15.75
CA LYS A 50 -3.21 16.30 -16.01
C LYS A 50 -4.52 17.03 -15.69
N ASN A 51 -5.65 16.36 -15.88
CA ASN A 51 -6.99 16.86 -15.57
C ASN A 51 -7.38 16.70 -14.09
N GLN A 52 -6.43 16.45 -13.18
CA GLN A 52 -6.65 16.20 -11.75
C GLN A 52 -7.43 14.92 -11.42
N HIS A 53 -7.73 14.07 -12.41
CA HIS A 53 -8.30 12.75 -12.15
C HIS A 53 -7.21 11.77 -11.73
N TYR A 54 -7.62 10.61 -11.21
CA TYR A 54 -6.72 9.59 -10.70
C TYR A 54 -6.88 8.28 -11.46
N ARG A 55 -5.81 7.48 -11.50
CA ARG A 55 -5.79 6.17 -12.12
C ARG A 55 -4.90 5.23 -11.34
N LEU A 56 -5.42 4.08 -10.95
CA LEU A 56 -4.62 2.99 -10.39
C LEU A 56 -3.78 2.33 -11.49
N MET A 57 -2.49 2.18 -11.23
CA MET A 57 -1.52 1.58 -12.14
C MET A 57 -0.93 0.32 -11.50
N VAL A 58 -0.91 -0.78 -12.24
CA VAL A 58 -0.34 -2.07 -11.79
C VAL A 58 0.61 -2.58 -12.85
N GLY A 59 1.89 -2.75 -12.50
CA GLY A 59 2.94 -3.14 -13.44
C GLY A 59 3.00 -2.22 -14.67
N GLY A 60 2.83 -0.91 -14.45
CA GLY A 60 2.85 0.10 -15.50
C GLY A 60 1.60 0.20 -16.37
N ARG A 61 0.55 -0.60 -16.12
CA ARG A 61 -0.71 -0.58 -16.89
C ARG A 61 -1.88 -0.07 -16.06
N PRO A 62 -2.84 0.68 -16.66
CA PRO A 62 -4.08 1.04 -16.00
C PRO A 62 -4.82 -0.20 -15.47
N TYR A 63 -5.34 -0.12 -14.25
CA TYR A 63 -6.06 -1.20 -13.61
C TYR A 63 -7.39 -0.70 -13.05
N ILE A 64 -8.49 -1.30 -13.49
CA ILE A 64 -9.83 -1.04 -12.94
C ILE A 64 -10.12 -2.13 -11.92
N VAL A 65 -10.40 -1.73 -10.67
CA VAL A 65 -10.79 -2.65 -9.60
C VAL A 65 -12.22 -3.10 -9.83
N LYS A 66 -12.41 -4.41 -10.01
CA LYS A 66 -13.72 -5.09 -9.99
C LYS A 66 -13.70 -5.99 -8.76
N GLY A 67 -14.09 -5.40 -7.64
CA GLY A 67 -13.84 -5.91 -6.29
C GLY A 67 -15.03 -6.62 -5.66
N VAL A 68 -14.75 -7.54 -4.74
CA VAL A 68 -15.71 -8.06 -3.75
C VAL A 68 -15.04 -8.10 -2.37
N CYS A 69 -15.79 -7.85 -1.31
CA CYS A 69 -15.33 -8.14 0.06
C CYS A 69 -15.42 -9.66 0.28
N TYR A 70 -14.33 -10.28 0.74
CA TYR A 70 -14.24 -11.74 0.79
C TYR A 70 -14.00 -12.23 2.23
N ASN A 71 -14.94 -13.01 2.74
CA ASN A 71 -14.88 -13.68 4.04
C ASN A 71 -15.88 -14.86 4.01
N PRO A 72 -15.53 -15.99 3.38
CA PRO A 72 -16.46 -17.11 3.21
C PRO A 72 -16.82 -17.71 4.58
N ILE A 73 -18.12 -17.78 4.86
CA ILE A 73 -18.67 -18.38 6.07
C ILE A 73 -19.69 -19.45 5.63
N PRO A 74 -19.51 -20.73 6.01
CA PRO A 74 -20.46 -21.77 5.64
C PRO A 74 -21.76 -21.64 6.44
N ILE A 75 -22.84 -22.23 5.90
CA ILE A 75 -24.16 -22.22 6.54
C ILE A 75 -24.07 -22.82 7.95
N GLY A 76 -24.61 -22.09 8.93
CA GLY A 76 -24.64 -22.51 10.33
C GLY A 76 -23.42 -22.10 11.16
N MET A 77 -22.42 -21.46 10.54
CA MET A 77 -21.30 -20.84 11.25
C MET A 77 -21.49 -19.32 11.37
N ASP A 78 -20.67 -18.70 12.21
CA ASP A 78 -20.63 -17.26 12.43
C ASP A 78 -19.33 -16.63 11.90
N TYR A 79 -19.10 -15.38 12.30
CA TYR A 79 -17.95 -14.58 11.84
C TYR A 79 -16.60 -15.07 12.38
N ASP A 80 -16.58 -15.93 13.41
CA ASP A 80 -15.35 -16.49 14.01
C ASP A 80 -14.87 -17.76 13.29
N TYR A 81 -15.55 -18.18 12.22
CA TYR A 81 -15.14 -19.35 11.44
C TYR A 81 -13.76 -19.16 10.78
N ASP A 82 -12.81 -20.03 11.13
CA ASP A 82 -11.49 -20.08 10.50
C ASP A 82 -11.55 -20.76 9.12
N TRP A 83 -11.93 -19.97 8.12
CA TRP A 83 -11.89 -20.40 6.72
C TRP A 83 -10.49 -20.45 6.13
N TRP A 84 -9.47 -19.85 6.77
CA TRP A 84 -8.09 -19.86 6.28
C TRP A 84 -7.49 -21.26 6.36
N SER A 85 -7.85 -21.99 7.41
CA SER A 85 -7.41 -23.36 7.65
C SER A 85 -8.41 -24.43 7.18
N ASP A 86 -9.52 -24.03 6.53
CA ASP A 86 -10.53 -24.97 6.05
C ASP A 86 -9.91 -25.95 5.04
N PRO A 87 -9.93 -27.28 5.29
CA PRO A 87 -9.36 -28.28 4.39
C PRO A 87 -10.01 -28.28 3.00
N ASN A 88 -11.25 -27.77 2.87
CA ASN A 88 -11.93 -27.65 1.59
C ASN A 88 -11.44 -26.47 0.74
N LYS A 89 -10.65 -25.56 1.33
CA LYS A 89 -10.06 -24.39 0.67
C LYS A 89 -11.10 -23.60 -0.15
N PRO A 90 -12.11 -22.99 0.51
CA PRO A 90 -13.24 -22.36 -0.18
C PRO A 90 -12.82 -21.35 -1.26
N TRP A 91 -11.70 -20.64 -1.06
CA TRP A 91 -11.13 -19.70 -2.04
C TRP A 91 -10.75 -20.30 -3.40
N ILE A 92 -10.52 -21.62 -3.47
CA ILE A 92 -10.27 -22.31 -4.74
C ILE A 92 -11.57 -22.43 -5.54
N THR A 93 -12.66 -22.85 -4.90
CA THR A 93 -13.97 -22.96 -5.55
C THR A 93 -14.53 -21.58 -5.87
N ASP A 94 -14.52 -20.67 -4.90
CA ASP A 94 -15.02 -19.31 -5.06
C ASP A 94 -14.21 -18.53 -6.07
N GLY A 95 -12.88 -18.65 -6.05
CA GLY A 95 -11.99 -17.96 -7.00
C GLY A 95 -12.33 -18.27 -8.46
N LYS A 96 -12.77 -19.49 -8.77
CA LYS A 96 -13.27 -19.86 -10.10
C LYS A 96 -14.55 -19.11 -10.44
N LEU A 97 -15.51 -19.02 -9.52
CA LEU A 97 -16.79 -18.31 -9.71
C LEU A 97 -16.56 -16.81 -9.85
N LEU A 98 -15.74 -16.22 -8.98
CA LEU A 98 -15.33 -14.82 -9.03
C LEU A 98 -14.72 -14.47 -10.39
N LYS A 99 -13.82 -15.31 -10.90
CA LYS A 99 -13.24 -15.14 -12.23
C LYS A 99 -14.29 -15.20 -13.34
N GLN A 100 -15.24 -16.13 -13.27
CA GLN A 100 -16.34 -16.24 -14.24
C GLN A 100 -17.24 -14.99 -14.22
N MET A 101 -17.45 -14.39 -13.06
CA MET A 101 -18.15 -13.10 -12.90
C MET A 101 -17.31 -11.90 -13.37
N GLY A 102 -16.04 -12.09 -13.69
CA GLY A 102 -15.12 -11.03 -14.12
C GLY A 102 -14.53 -10.21 -12.97
N ILE A 103 -14.62 -10.69 -11.73
CA ILE A 103 -13.93 -10.10 -10.57
C ILE A 103 -12.42 -10.26 -10.75
N ASN A 104 -11.67 -9.24 -10.36
CA ASN A 104 -10.21 -9.24 -10.44
C ASN A 104 -9.52 -8.86 -9.12
N THR A 105 -10.29 -8.46 -8.10
CA THR A 105 -9.76 -8.04 -6.80
C THR A 105 -10.67 -8.53 -5.68
N ILE A 106 -10.10 -8.92 -4.55
CA ILE A 106 -10.82 -9.10 -3.29
C ILE A 106 -10.31 -8.12 -2.23
N ARG A 107 -11.15 -7.79 -1.25
CA ARG A 107 -10.75 -7.14 0.01
C ARG A 107 -10.83 -8.13 1.16
N LEU A 108 -9.73 -8.25 1.90
CA LEU A 108 -9.64 -8.97 3.17
C LEU A 108 -9.48 -7.94 4.28
N TYR A 109 -10.32 -8.00 5.31
CA TYR A 109 -10.33 -6.98 6.37
C TYR A 109 -9.27 -7.19 7.46
N GLN A 110 -8.77 -8.42 7.58
CA GLN A 110 -7.77 -8.81 8.57
C GLN A 110 -6.95 -9.98 8.06
N THR A 111 -5.88 -10.27 8.77
CA THR A 111 -5.05 -11.47 8.57
C THR A 111 -5.42 -12.56 9.58
N HIS A 112 -4.84 -13.74 9.40
CA HIS A 112 -4.91 -14.85 10.34
C HIS A 112 -3.60 -14.98 11.13
N GLU A 113 -3.63 -15.67 12.28
CA GLU A 113 -2.43 -15.96 13.08
C GLU A 113 -1.39 -16.79 12.30
N ASN A 114 -1.89 -17.69 11.45
CA ASN A 114 -1.05 -18.45 10.54
C ASN A 114 -0.79 -17.63 9.27
N SER A 115 0.34 -16.92 9.24
CA SER A 115 0.71 -16.07 8.11
C SER A 115 0.85 -16.82 6.80
N GLU A 116 1.32 -18.08 6.83
CA GLU A 116 1.44 -18.88 5.60
C GLU A 116 0.08 -19.26 5.02
N ALA A 117 -0.96 -19.46 5.84
CA ALA A 117 -2.31 -19.65 5.34
C ALA A 117 -2.80 -18.41 4.57
N VAL A 118 -2.57 -17.21 5.11
CA VAL A 118 -2.92 -15.94 4.45
C VAL A 118 -2.17 -15.78 3.12
N LYS A 119 -0.84 -16.01 3.13
CA LYS A 119 -0.01 -15.97 1.91
C LYS A 119 -0.50 -16.96 0.87
N GLN A 120 -0.85 -18.18 1.28
CA GLN A 120 -1.34 -19.22 0.40
C GLN A 120 -2.65 -18.79 -0.28
N VAL A 121 -3.60 -18.21 0.44
CA VAL A 121 -4.85 -17.67 -0.12
C VAL A 121 -4.57 -16.59 -1.18
N ILE A 122 -3.75 -15.59 -0.84
CA ILE A 122 -3.38 -14.49 -1.76
C ILE A 122 -2.75 -15.06 -3.03
N ARG A 123 -1.80 -15.98 -2.86
CA ARG A 123 -1.03 -16.58 -3.94
C ARG A 123 -1.87 -17.47 -4.83
N ASP A 124 -2.78 -18.27 -4.27
CA ASP A 124 -3.67 -19.14 -5.02
C ASP A 124 -4.66 -18.35 -5.86
N LEU A 125 -5.34 -17.37 -5.26
CA LEU A 125 -6.28 -16.50 -5.96
C LEU A 125 -5.58 -15.78 -7.12
N TYR A 126 -4.37 -15.29 -6.89
CA TYR A 126 -3.60 -14.62 -7.93
C TYR A 126 -3.10 -15.55 -9.03
N LYS A 127 -2.46 -16.68 -8.68
CA LYS A 127 -1.86 -17.58 -9.68
C LYS A 127 -2.91 -18.33 -10.49
N LEU A 128 -3.99 -18.80 -9.85
CA LEU A 128 -5.02 -19.60 -10.53
C LEU A 128 -6.02 -18.72 -11.28
N TYR A 129 -6.36 -17.56 -10.71
CA TYR A 129 -7.49 -16.77 -11.19
C TYR A 129 -7.12 -15.36 -11.64
N GLY A 130 -5.91 -14.88 -11.38
CA GLY A 130 -5.50 -13.50 -11.66
C GLY A 130 -6.17 -12.49 -10.72
N ILE A 131 -6.72 -12.95 -9.60
CA ILE A 131 -7.42 -12.12 -8.62
C ILE A 131 -6.38 -11.56 -7.64
N ARG A 132 -6.37 -10.24 -7.49
CA ARG A 132 -5.48 -9.53 -6.56
C ARG A 132 -6.14 -9.30 -5.20
N THR A 133 -5.36 -8.92 -4.22
CA THR A 133 -5.83 -8.74 -2.84
C THR A 133 -5.52 -7.35 -2.32
N LEU A 134 -6.55 -6.66 -1.83
CA LEU A 134 -6.40 -5.54 -0.90
C LEU A 134 -6.45 -6.12 0.52
N LEU A 135 -5.33 -6.03 1.24
CA LEU A 135 -5.19 -6.58 2.58
C LEU A 135 -5.30 -5.47 3.63
N GLY A 136 -6.17 -5.65 4.62
CA GLY A 136 -6.45 -4.63 5.61
C GLY A 136 -6.21 -5.03 7.05
N ASP A 137 -6.27 -4.03 7.91
CA ASP A 137 -6.34 -4.16 9.36
C ASP A 137 -7.40 -3.20 9.91
N TRP A 138 -8.17 -3.65 10.91
CA TRP A 138 -9.24 -2.87 11.54
C TRP A 138 -8.75 -1.68 12.38
N LEU A 139 -7.43 -1.50 12.56
CA LEU A 139 -6.83 -0.52 13.46
C LEU A 139 -7.36 -0.62 14.89
N GLY A 140 -7.54 -1.85 15.37
CA GLY A 140 -8.04 -2.15 16.71
C GLY A 140 -9.50 -1.76 16.97
N PHE A 141 -10.30 -1.47 15.93
CA PHE A 141 -11.67 -0.95 16.09
C PHE A 141 -12.61 -1.89 16.87
N TRP A 142 -12.36 -3.19 16.81
CA TRP A 142 -13.17 -4.22 17.46
C TRP A 142 -12.49 -4.82 18.70
N GLU A 143 -11.35 -4.29 19.13
CA GLU A 143 -10.66 -4.79 20.33
C GLU A 143 -11.40 -4.36 21.61
N TYR A 144 -11.27 -5.17 22.66
CA TYR A 144 -11.80 -4.86 24.00
C TYR A 144 -10.64 -4.62 24.99
N PRO A 145 -10.66 -3.53 25.77
CA PRO A 145 -11.61 -2.40 25.70
C PRO A 145 -11.56 -1.69 24.34
N CYS A 146 -12.68 -1.05 23.97
CA CYS A 146 -12.92 -0.36 22.70
C CYS A 146 -11.73 0.52 22.24
N PRO A 147 -11.59 0.79 20.93
CA PRO A 147 -10.45 1.52 20.38
C PRO A 147 -10.22 2.84 21.09
N PHE A 148 -9.03 3.00 21.68
CA PHE A 148 -8.68 4.18 22.45
C PHE A 148 -7.60 4.98 21.72
N TYR A 149 -7.97 5.60 20.59
CA TYR A 149 -7.01 6.36 19.76
C TYR A 149 -6.40 7.58 20.47
N GLY A 150 -6.99 8.05 21.57
CA GLY A 150 -6.42 9.10 22.42
C GLY A 150 -5.27 8.62 23.32
N ASP A 151 -5.04 7.31 23.43
CA ASP A 151 -3.96 6.73 24.24
C ASP A 151 -2.76 6.31 23.37
N ARG A 152 -1.56 6.72 23.79
CA ARG A 152 -0.34 6.45 23.00
C ARG A 152 0.07 4.98 23.02
N LYS A 153 -0.18 4.24 24.11
CA LYS A 153 0.15 2.80 24.16
C LYS A 153 -0.74 2.01 23.21
N PHE A 154 -2.03 2.35 23.13
CA PHE A 154 -2.95 1.79 22.14
C PHE A 154 -2.49 2.09 20.72
N GLN A 155 -2.16 3.34 20.41
CA GLN A 155 -1.62 3.72 19.10
C GLN A 155 -0.35 2.92 18.74
N ASP A 156 0.61 2.83 19.66
CA ASP A 156 1.87 2.12 19.42
C ASP A 156 1.66 0.61 19.19
N LYS A 157 0.76 -0.01 19.95
CA LYS A 157 0.37 -1.43 19.75
C LYS A 157 -0.23 -1.66 18.36
N VAL A 158 -1.23 -0.86 17.97
CA VAL A 158 -1.90 -1.01 16.67
C VAL A 158 -0.92 -0.74 15.53
N LYS A 159 -0.07 0.28 15.67
CA LYS A 159 0.96 0.61 14.69
C LYS A 159 1.96 -0.53 14.52
N GLN A 160 2.43 -1.13 15.62
CA GLN A 160 3.30 -2.30 15.57
C GLN A 160 2.65 -3.46 14.80
N LYS A 161 1.38 -3.76 15.12
CA LYS A 161 0.61 -4.80 14.41
C LYS A 161 0.53 -4.56 12.90
N VAL A 162 0.27 -3.32 12.48
CA VAL A 162 0.23 -2.97 11.04
C VAL A 162 1.61 -3.10 10.40
N VAL A 163 2.68 -2.67 11.07
CA VAL A 163 4.06 -2.82 10.58
C VAL A 163 4.42 -4.30 10.41
N GLU A 164 4.06 -5.15 11.37
CA GLU A 164 4.27 -6.61 11.29
C GLU A 164 3.48 -7.23 10.13
N MET A 165 2.21 -6.83 9.95
CA MET A 165 1.41 -7.24 8.79
C MET A 165 2.10 -6.84 7.48
N VAL A 166 2.52 -5.60 7.33
CA VAL A 166 3.16 -5.14 6.09
C VAL A 166 4.45 -5.88 5.82
N ASP A 167 5.30 -6.09 6.84
CA ASP A 167 6.56 -6.81 6.67
C ASP A 167 6.35 -8.25 6.21
N LEU A 168 5.30 -8.92 6.71
CA LEU A 168 4.97 -10.30 6.36
C LEU A 168 4.47 -10.47 4.93
N TYR A 169 3.72 -9.50 4.38
CA TYR A 169 2.97 -9.70 3.14
C TYR A 169 3.35 -8.76 1.97
N LYS A 170 4.16 -7.72 2.18
CA LYS A 170 4.53 -6.74 1.14
C LYS A 170 5.08 -7.35 -0.15
N ASP A 171 5.77 -8.49 -0.05
CA ASP A 171 6.39 -9.16 -1.19
C ASP A 171 5.51 -10.26 -1.81
N GLU A 172 4.26 -10.45 -1.34
CA GLU A 172 3.40 -11.52 -1.82
C GLU A 172 2.86 -11.23 -3.24
N PRO A 173 3.06 -12.17 -4.19
CA PRO A 173 2.53 -12.00 -5.54
C PRO A 173 1.01 -12.04 -5.51
N GLY A 174 0.39 -10.93 -5.91
CA GLY A 174 -1.06 -10.79 -5.90
C GLY A 174 -1.55 -9.67 -5.00
N LEU A 175 -0.71 -9.19 -4.08
CA LEU A 175 -1.02 -7.99 -3.31
C LEU A 175 -1.26 -6.80 -4.26
N LEU A 176 -2.30 -6.01 -3.96
CA LEU A 176 -2.65 -4.80 -4.69
C LEU A 176 -2.37 -3.55 -3.86
N GLY A 177 -2.53 -3.63 -2.55
CA GLY A 177 -2.46 -2.48 -1.65
C GLY A 177 -2.98 -2.82 -0.27
N TRP A 178 -2.82 -1.84 0.61
CA TRP A 178 -3.23 -1.91 2.01
C TRP A 178 -4.54 -1.14 2.21
N ILE A 179 -5.43 -1.60 3.09
CA ILE A 179 -6.58 -0.81 3.54
C ILE A 179 -6.54 -0.70 5.06
N LEU A 180 -6.28 0.50 5.56
CA LEU A 180 -6.24 0.77 6.99
C LEU A 180 -7.63 1.20 7.46
N GLY A 181 -8.15 0.50 8.45
CA GLY A 181 -9.44 0.76 9.05
C GLY A 181 -10.63 0.32 8.21
N ASN A 182 -11.79 0.36 8.85
CA ASN A 182 -13.08 0.26 8.23
C ASN A 182 -14.10 1.04 9.08
N GLU A 183 -14.39 2.24 8.64
CA GLU A 183 -15.38 3.14 9.23
C GLU A 183 -15.07 3.56 10.67
N ASN A 184 -13.79 3.50 11.06
CA ASN A 184 -13.37 3.85 12.41
C ASN A 184 -13.63 5.32 12.74
N ASN A 185 -13.75 6.18 11.72
CA ASN A 185 -14.12 7.58 11.85
C ASN A 185 -15.48 7.78 12.55
N TYR A 186 -16.39 6.79 12.55
CA TYR A 186 -17.61 6.86 13.34
C TYR A 186 -17.36 6.94 14.85
N SER A 187 -16.23 6.42 15.35
CA SER A 187 -15.85 6.61 16.76
C SER A 187 -15.57 8.06 17.12
N CYS A 188 -15.19 8.89 16.14
CA CYS A 188 -14.98 10.31 16.36
C CYS A 188 -16.30 11.05 16.68
N LEU A 189 -17.44 10.47 16.29
CA LEU A 189 -18.77 11.01 16.61
C LEU A 189 -19.14 10.78 18.08
N GLY A 190 -18.51 9.82 18.76
CA GLY A 190 -18.79 9.47 20.15
C GLY A 190 -20.01 8.57 20.36
N HIS A 191 -20.49 7.90 19.31
CA HIS A 191 -21.67 7.02 19.38
C HIS A 191 -21.34 5.54 19.13
N VAL A 192 -20.38 5.26 18.24
CA VAL A 192 -19.93 3.90 17.91
C VAL A 192 -18.55 3.70 18.52
N ASN A 193 -18.36 2.70 19.39
CA ASN A 193 -17.09 2.44 20.07
C ASN A 193 -16.41 3.73 20.59
N PRO A 194 -17.09 4.49 21.45
CA PRO A 194 -16.65 5.82 21.85
C PRO A 194 -15.36 5.77 22.65
N TRP A 195 -14.55 6.80 22.47
CA TRP A 195 -13.33 7.05 23.22
C TRP A 195 -13.15 8.55 23.41
N SER A 196 -12.31 8.92 24.37
CA SER A 196 -12.00 10.31 24.65
C SER A 196 -10.52 10.46 25.00
N SER A 197 -10.11 11.61 25.51
CA SER A 197 -8.83 11.85 26.16
C SER A 197 -8.99 13.00 27.15
N PRO A 198 -8.08 13.22 28.11
CA PRO A 198 -8.17 14.37 29.01
C PRO A 198 -8.30 15.71 28.29
N GLU A 199 -7.68 15.84 27.10
CA GLU A 199 -7.79 17.03 26.26
C GLU A 199 -9.22 17.19 25.69
N VAL A 200 -9.79 16.11 25.13
CA VAL A 200 -11.14 16.11 24.57
C VAL A 200 -12.20 16.32 25.65
N ASP A 201 -12.03 15.71 26.82
CA ASP A 201 -12.96 15.83 27.96
C ASP A 201 -12.98 17.25 28.55
N SER A 202 -11.89 18.02 28.38
CA SER A 202 -11.81 19.40 28.84
C SER A 202 -12.55 20.41 27.95
N GLU A 203 -12.93 20.02 26.72
CA GLU A 203 -13.63 20.89 25.78
C GLU A 203 -15.15 20.80 25.97
N PRO A 204 -15.83 21.90 26.36
CA PRO A 204 -17.28 21.88 26.61
C PRO A 204 -18.15 21.78 25.35
N ASP A 205 -17.65 22.16 24.17
CA ASP A 205 -18.41 22.11 22.91
C ASP A 205 -18.35 20.71 22.26
N PRO A 206 -19.49 19.98 22.15
CA PRO A 206 -19.52 18.65 21.55
C PRO A 206 -19.07 18.61 20.09
N GLN A 207 -19.22 19.70 19.32
CA GLN A 207 -18.75 19.74 17.94
C GLN A 207 -17.23 19.85 17.87
N LYS A 208 -16.62 20.65 18.75
CA LYS A 208 -15.16 20.71 18.85
C LYS A 208 -14.58 19.40 19.34
N GLN A 209 -15.23 18.72 20.30
CA GLN A 209 -14.80 17.37 20.71
C GLN A 209 -14.73 16.39 19.53
N LYS A 210 -15.74 16.40 18.64
CA LYS A 210 -15.74 15.56 17.43
C LYS A 210 -14.55 15.88 16.52
N LEU A 211 -14.27 17.17 16.30
CA LEU A 211 -13.13 17.62 15.50
C LEU A 211 -11.79 17.24 16.15
N MET A 212 -11.68 17.29 17.47
CA MET A 212 -10.48 16.87 18.20
C MET A 212 -10.26 15.36 18.06
N ARG A 213 -11.30 14.54 18.24
CA ARG A 213 -11.21 13.09 18.00
C ARG A 213 -10.83 12.77 16.55
N ALA A 214 -11.46 13.44 15.59
CA ALA A 214 -11.13 13.29 14.17
C ALA A 214 -9.67 13.65 13.88
N LYS A 215 -9.17 14.78 14.41
CA LYS A 215 -7.75 15.17 14.29
C LYS A 215 -6.83 14.08 14.83
N ILE A 216 -7.08 13.59 16.05
CA ILE A 216 -6.26 12.54 16.67
C ILE A 216 -6.27 11.27 15.81
N TYR A 217 -7.45 10.78 15.41
CA TYR A 217 -7.58 9.56 14.62
C TYR A 217 -6.91 9.68 13.25
N TYR A 218 -7.18 10.74 12.49
CA TYR A 218 -6.60 10.91 11.15
C TYR A 218 -5.10 11.17 11.19
N SER A 219 -4.58 11.90 12.20
CA SER A 219 -3.13 12.02 12.40
C SER A 219 -2.49 10.68 12.74
N PHE A 220 -3.15 9.84 13.55
CA PHE A 220 -2.69 8.48 13.84
C PHE A 220 -2.62 7.59 12.58
N VAL A 221 -3.66 7.61 11.74
CA VAL A 221 -3.65 6.89 10.45
C VAL A 221 -2.55 7.42 9.54
N ASN A 222 -2.31 8.73 9.53
CA ASN A 222 -1.21 9.34 8.78
C ASN A 222 0.15 8.81 9.22
N GLU A 223 0.41 8.78 10.53
CA GLU A 223 1.66 8.23 11.09
C GLU A 223 1.89 6.77 10.68
N ILE A 224 0.83 5.95 10.67
CA ILE A 224 0.92 4.57 10.18
C ILE A 224 1.24 4.55 8.69
N SER A 225 0.51 5.32 7.88
CA SER A 225 0.67 5.32 6.42
C SER A 225 2.09 5.73 5.99
N GLN A 226 2.66 6.74 6.66
CA GLN A 226 4.07 7.11 6.48
C GLN A 226 5.06 5.97 6.78
N GLN A 227 4.76 5.12 7.77
CA GLN A 227 5.60 3.97 8.09
C GLN A 227 5.42 2.85 7.08
N VAL A 228 4.19 2.60 6.64
CA VAL A 228 3.90 1.63 5.58
C VAL A 228 4.63 2.01 4.30
N HIS A 229 4.58 3.26 3.85
CA HIS A 229 5.30 3.70 2.63
C HIS A 229 6.83 3.58 2.75
N LYS A 230 7.39 3.74 3.95
CA LYS A 230 8.83 3.51 4.18
C LYS A 230 9.19 2.03 4.09
N LEU A 231 8.31 1.15 4.57
CA LEU A 231 8.54 -0.29 4.62
C LEU A 231 8.21 -0.98 3.28
N ASP A 232 7.18 -0.49 2.61
CA ASP A 232 6.65 -0.97 1.33
C ASP A 232 6.39 0.22 0.40
N PRO A 233 7.42 0.65 -0.38
CA PRO A 233 7.26 1.69 -1.37
C PRO A 233 6.54 1.20 -2.64
N ASN A 234 6.14 -0.07 -2.71
CA ASN A 234 5.64 -0.71 -3.93
C ASN A 234 4.12 -0.81 -4.00
N HIS A 235 3.40 -0.52 -2.91
CA HIS A 235 1.95 -0.63 -2.85
C HIS A 235 1.31 0.60 -2.20
N PRO A 236 0.12 1.02 -2.67
CA PRO A 236 -0.60 2.14 -2.09
C PRO A 236 -1.29 1.74 -0.78
N VAL A 237 -1.51 2.74 0.07
CA VAL A 237 -2.25 2.66 1.33
C VAL A 237 -3.60 3.37 1.16
N GLY A 238 -4.68 2.62 1.30
CA GLY A 238 -6.04 3.14 1.35
C GLY A 238 -6.54 3.31 2.78
N LEU A 239 -7.54 4.18 2.95
CA LEU A 239 -8.26 4.36 4.20
C LEU A 239 -9.72 3.91 4.03
N GLY A 240 -10.15 2.93 4.83
CA GLY A 240 -11.57 2.56 4.88
C GLY A 240 -12.38 3.59 5.65
N ASN A 241 -12.74 4.72 5.04
CA ASN A 241 -13.54 5.77 5.68
C ASN A 241 -15.04 5.49 5.55
N GLY A 242 -15.79 5.68 6.63
CA GLY A 242 -17.26 5.62 6.62
C GLY A 242 -17.84 6.87 6.00
N GLU A 243 -18.51 6.69 4.86
CA GLU A 243 -19.18 7.75 4.09
C GLU A 243 -18.26 8.98 3.83
N LEU A 244 -18.86 10.17 3.71
CA LEU A 244 -18.18 11.45 3.58
C LEU A 244 -17.82 12.07 4.95
N VAL A 245 -18.18 11.41 6.05
CA VAL A 245 -17.99 11.93 7.40
C VAL A 245 -16.50 12.04 7.71
N GLY A 246 -16.08 13.23 8.13
CA GLY A 246 -14.70 13.48 8.56
C GLY A 246 -13.69 13.69 7.42
N LEU A 247 -14.10 13.63 6.15
CA LEU A 247 -13.17 13.79 5.01
C LEU A 247 -12.43 15.13 5.00
N ASP A 248 -13.04 16.23 5.47
CA ASP A 248 -12.34 17.50 5.63
C ASP A 248 -11.18 17.41 6.64
N SER A 249 -11.37 16.62 7.70
CA SER A 249 -10.32 16.35 8.68
C SER A 249 -9.28 15.37 8.12
N ALA A 250 -9.71 14.35 7.38
CA ALA A 250 -8.80 13.41 6.70
C ALA A 250 -7.89 14.16 5.72
N ALA A 251 -8.44 15.01 4.85
CA ALA A 251 -7.68 15.81 3.89
C ALA A 251 -6.65 16.73 4.55
N LYS A 252 -6.93 17.18 5.78
CA LYS A 252 -6.02 18.04 6.55
C LYS A 252 -4.93 17.27 7.29
N TYR A 253 -5.29 16.16 7.93
CA TYR A 253 -4.46 15.47 8.92
C TYR A 253 -3.95 14.09 8.48
N CYS A 254 -4.46 13.55 7.38
CA CYS A 254 -4.13 12.25 6.79
C CYS A 254 -3.76 12.41 5.31
N GLN A 255 -2.62 13.05 5.05
CA GLN A 255 -2.15 13.39 3.70
C GLN A 255 -1.36 12.26 3.04
N ASP A 256 -0.88 11.29 3.83
CA ASP A 256 -0.05 10.18 3.37
C ASP A 256 -0.88 8.91 3.07
N VAL A 257 -2.22 9.00 2.97
CA VAL A 257 -3.03 7.93 2.35
C VAL A 257 -3.18 8.20 0.85
N ASP A 258 -3.09 7.15 0.03
CA ASP A 258 -3.12 7.24 -1.43
C ASP A 258 -4.55 7.32 -1.98
N PHE A 259 -5.51 6.72 -1.27
CA PHE A 259 -6.93 6.74 -1.63
C PHE A 259 -7.83 6.52 -0.40
N VAL A 260 -9.10 6.89 -0.53
CA VAL A 260 -10.17 6.70 0.47
C VAL A 260 -11.35 6.03 -0.23
#